data_AF-A0A961BL32-F1
#
_entry.id   AF-A0A961BL32-F1
#
_cell.length_a   1.000
_cell.length_b   1.000
_cell.length_c   1.000
_cell.angle_alpha   90.00
_cell.angle_beta   90.00
_cell.angle_gamma   90.00
#
_symmetry.space_group_name_H-M   'P 1'
#
loop_
_entity.id
_entity.type
_entity.pdbx_description
1 polymer ?
#
loop_
_entity_poly.entity_id
_entity_poly.type
_entity_poly.pdbx_seq_one_letter_code
_entity_poly.pdbx_strand_id
1 'polypeptide(L)'
;LRKSFDRPLGGPLIAQWGGHLLIGGRKTTREAGPKTSLCWLVEDSLQEFAELPSGGDNSYPGFVALSETRALVSYYSSHEKDASGKPITAIYLTELSIVP
;
A
#
# COMPACT_ATOMS: atom_id res chain seq x y z
N LEU A 1 26.54 6.99 0.60
CA LEU A 1 26.05 6.65 1.95
C LEU A 1 24.63 6.09 1.83
N ARG A 2 24.31 4.99 2.52
CA ARG A 2 22.95 4.46 2.58
C ARG A 2 22.16 5.27 3.61
N LYS A 3 21.00 5.81 3.22
CA LYS A 3 20.07 6.51 4.12
C LYS A 3 18.88 5.60 4.39
N SER A 4 18.47 5.50 5.65
CA SER A 4 17.26 4.79 6.05
C SER A 4 16.06 5.74 6.03
N PHE A 5 14.89 5.21 5.68
CA PHE A 5 13.63 5.93 5.87
C PHE A 5 13.24 6.01 7.35
N ASP A 6 12.26 6.86 7.64
CA ASP A 6 11.68 7.07 8.99
C ASP A 6 10.98 5.81 9.53
N ARG A 7 10.55 4.91 8.65
CA ARG A 7 9.87 3.65 9.00
C ARG A 7 10.28 2.49 8.09
N PRO A 8 10.24 1.24 8.59
CA PRO A 8 10.34 0.07 7.74
C PRO A 8 9.07 -0.09 6.88
N LEU A 9 9.24 -0.58 5.66
CA LEU A 9 8.15 -1.01 4.78
C LEU A 9 8.34 -2.48 4.41
N GLY A 10 7.37 -3.32 4.76
CA GLY A 10 7.38 -4.75 4.45
C GLY A 10 6.67 -5.07 3.14
N GLY A 11 7.22 -6.01 2.35
CA GLY A 11 6.72 -6.38 1.02
C GLY A 11 6.56 -5.18 0.09
N PRO A 12 7.65 -4.42 -0.16
CA PRO A 12 7.53 -3.13 -0.80
C PRO A 12 7.29 -3.26 -2.32
N LEU A 13 6.42 -2.41 -2.82
CA LEU A 13 6.25 -2.06 -4.23
C LEU A 13 7.05 -0.79 -4.51
N ILE A 14 7.70 -0.75 -5.67
CA ILE A 14 8.31 0.47 -6.23
C ILE A 14 7.86 0.56 -7.70
N ALA A 15 7.24 1.68 -8.08
CA ALA A 15 6.80 1.92 -9.46
C ALA A 15 6.90 3.40 -9.83
N GLN A 16 7.11 3.70 -11.11
CA GLN A 16 6.94 5.05 -11.65
C GLN A 16 5.51 5.22 -12.18
N TRP A 17 4.86 6.35 -11.88
CA TRP A 17 3.49 6.64 -12.33
C TRP A 17 3.22 8.14 -12.30
N GLY A 18 2.76 8.73 -13.42
CA GLY A 18 2.34 10.14 -13.44
C GLY A 18 3.47 11.13 -13.12
N GLY A 19 4.73 10.76 -13.37
CA GLY A 19 5.90 11.53 -12.96
C GLY A 19 6.32 11.39 -11.49
N HIS A 20 5.64 10.52 -10.72
CA HIS A 20 5.96 10.24 -9.33
C HIS A 20 6.62 8.87 -9.15
N LEU A 21 7.38 8.71 -8.07
CA LEU A 21 7.82 7.40 -7.61
C LEU A 21 6.87 6.90 -6.51
N LEU A 22 6.05 5.92 -6.87
CA LEU A 22 5.12 5.23 -5.97
C LEU A 22 5.87 4.18 -5.16
N ILE A 23 5.73 4.23 -3.84
CA ILE A 23 6.17 3.19 -2.91
C ILE A 23 4.93 2.62 -2.23
N GLY A 24 4.76 1.31 -2.26
CA GLY A 24 3.67 0.64 -1.52
C GLY A 24 4.22 -0.40 -0.56
N GLY A 25 3.49 -0.75 0.48
CA GLY A 25 3.88 -1.85 1.36
C GLY A 25 3.16 -1.85 2.69
N ARG A 26 3.57 -2.74 3.59
CA ARG A 26 3.05 -2.81 4.95
C ARG A 26 3.85 -1.89 5.87
N LYS A 27 3.16 -0.96 6.53
CA LYS A 27 3.61 -0.30 7.76
C LYS A 27 2.97 -0.95 8.99
N THR A 28 3.61 -0.85 10.14
CA THR A 28 3.01 -1.25 11.43
C THR A 28 2.87 -0.02 12.29
N THR A 29 1.64 0.31 12.68
CA THR A 29 1.37 1.39 13.63
C THR A 29 1.08 0.82 15.01
N ARG A 30 1.39 1.58 16.08
CA ARG A 30 1.12 1.12 17.46
C ARG A 30 -0.38 0.98 17.73
N GLU A 31 -1.20 1.84 17.12
CA GLU A 31 -2.63 1.96 17.42
C GLU A 31 -3.50 1.08 16.52
N ALA A 32 -3.18 1.02 15.22
CA ALA A 32 -4.01 0.34 14.23
C ALA A 32 -3.40 -0.98 13.71
N GLY A 33 -2.21 -1.35 14.20
CA GLY A 33 -1.51 -2.56 13.79
C GLY A 33 -0.97 -2.51 12.36
N PRO A 34 -0.81 -3.66 11.68
CA PRO A 34 -0.26 -3.73 10.33
C PRO A 34 -1.25 -3.18 9.29
N LYS A 35 -0.80 -2.25 8.45
CA LYS A 35 -1.58 -1.60 7.39
C LYS A 35 -0.81 -1.59 6.08
N THR A 36 -1.51 -1.89 4.99
CA THR A 36 -0.98 -1.71 3.63
C THR A 36 -1.23 -0.27 3.21
N SER A 37 -0.16 0.47 2.88
CA SER A 37 -0.24 1.86 2.48
C SER A 37 0.60 2.17 1.25
N LEU A 38 0.25 3.29 0.61
CA LEU A 38 0.88 3.82 -0.59
C LEU A 38 1.42 5.22 -0.30
N CYS A 39 2.64 5.47 -0.73
CA CYS A 39 3.39 6.69 -0.52
C CYS A 39 3.99 7.18 -1.84
N TRP A 40 4.19 8.48 -1.95
CA TRP A 40 5.15 9.05 -2.86
C TRP A 40 6.52 9.07 -2.19
N LEU A 41 7.55 8.66 -2.92
CA LEU A 41 8.92 9.02 -2.55
C LEU A 41 9.22 10.39 -3.15
N VAL A 42 9.36 11.39 -2.28
CA VAL A 42 9.76 12.75 -2.63
C VAL A 42 11.09 13.00 -1.97
N GLU A 43 12.14 13.18 -2.77
CA GLU A 43 13.53 13.25 -2.32
C GLU A 43 13.92 11.99 -1.52
N ASP A 44 13.98 12.11 -0.20
CA ASP A 44 14.32 11.03 0.73
C ASP A 44 13.20 10.74 1.75
N SER A 45 12.00 11.26 1.51
CA SER A 45 10.85 11.17 2.40
C SER A 45 9.69 10.40 1.77
N LEU A 46 9.08 9.53 2.57
CA LEU A 46 7.89 8.77 2.20
C LEU A 46 6.63 9.53 2.62
N GLN A 47 6.01 10.20 1.66
CA GLN A 47 4.75 10.93 1.84
C GLN A 47 3.56 10.01 1.57
N GLU A 48 2.90 9.55 2.63
CA GLU A 48 1.74 8.67 2.50
C GLU A 48 0.55 9.43 1.91
N PHE A 49 -0.10 8.85 0.89
CA PHE A 49 -1.30 9.43 0.27
C PHE A 49 -2.52 8.52 0.39
N ALA A 50 -2.32 7.22 0.66
CA ALA A 50 -3.43 6.29 0.87
C ALA A 50 -3.07 5.18 1.85
N GLU A 51 -4.00 4.87 2.75
CA GLU A 51 -4.03 3.61 3.51
C GLU A 51 -5.16 2.74 2.94
N LEU A 52 -4.84 1.50 2.56
CA LEU A 52 -5.81 0.59 1.96
C LEU A 52 -6.58 -0.16 3.07
N PRO A 53 -7.87 -0.52 2.84
CA PRO A 53 -8.62 -1.39 3.75
C PRO A 53 -7.85 -2.67 4.05
N SER A 54 -7.25 -2.73 5.25
CA SER A 54 -6.28 -3.78 5.59
C SER A 54 -6.14 -4.00 7.10
N GLY A 55 -5.62 -5.18 7.44
CA GLY A 55 -5.50 -5.70 8.80
C GLY A 55 -5.07 -7.17 8.79
N GLY A 56 -4.74 -7.69 9.98
CA GLY A 56 -4.16 -9.04 10.11
C GLY A 56 -2.87 -9.18 9.29
N ASP A 57 -2.67 -10.33 8.66
CA ASP A 57 -1.63 -10.45 7.63
C ASP A 57 -2.09 -9.76 6.34
N ASN A 58 -1.31 -8.78 5.90
CA ASN A 58 -1.53 -7.96 4.71
C ASN A 58 -0.17 -7.44 4.21
N SER A 59 0.00 -7.24 2.90
CA SER A 59 1.15 -6.57 2.25
C SER A 59 1.10 -6.85 0.72
N TYR A 60 2.24 -6.71 0.05
CA TYR A 60 2.52 -7.02 -1.35
C TYR A 60 1.53 -6.37 -2.33
N PRO A 61 1.41 -5.02 -2.30
CA PRO A 61 0.66 -4.35 -3.34
C PRO A 61 1.31 -4.60 -4.70
N GLY A 62 0.51 -5.08 -5.65
CA GLY A 62 0.82 -5.11 -7.08
C GLY A 62 0.19 -3.89 -7.76
N PHE A 63 0.86 -3.32 -8.76
CA PHE A 63 0.43 -2.09 -9.40
C PHE A 63 0.48 -2.22 -10.92
N VAL A 64 -0.57 -1.72 -11.58
CA VAL A 64 -0.65 -1.59 -13.04
C VAL A 64 -1.17 -0.19 -13.37
N ALA A 65 -0.34 0.61 -14.04
CA ALA A 65 -0.79 1.89 -14.59
C ALA A 65 -1.74 1.65 -15.77
N LEU A 66 -2.88 2.35 -15.77
CA LEU A 66 -3.82 2.42 -16.90
C LEU A 66 -3.59 3.68 -17.73
N SER A 67 -3.12 4.75 -17.10
CA SER A 67 -2.68 6.02 -17.71
C SER A 67 -1.75 6.76 -16.74
N GLU A 68 -1.31 7.97 -17.10
CA GLU A 68 -0.57 8.86 -16.18
C GLU A 68 -1.35 9.25 -14.92
N THR A 69 -2.67 9.08 -14.90
CA THR A 69 -3.54 9.49 -13.79
C THR A 69 -4.46 8.39 -13.29
N ARG A 70 -4.48 7.21 -13.92
CA ARG A 70 -5.31 6.05 -13.50
C ARG A 70 -4.45 4.81 -13.33
N ALA A 71 -4.75 4.02 -12.30
CA ALA A 71 -4.06 2.76 -12.04
C ALA A 71 -4.93 1.78 -11.26
N LEU A 72 -4.56 0.50 -11.32
CA LEU A 72 -5.09 -0.56 -10.46
C LEU A 72 -4.03 -0.98 -9.45
N VAL A 73 -4.46 -1.25 -8.22
CA VAL A 73 -3.62 -1.83 -7.17
C VAL A 73 -4.29 -3.05 -6.59
N SER A 74 -3.64 -4.21 -6.72
CA SER A 74 -4.03 -5.45 -6.04
C SER A 74 -3.26 -5.59 -4.74
N TYR A 75 -3.84 -6.15 -3.69
CA TYR A 75 -3.11 -6.48 -2.46
C TYR A 75 -3.84 -7.58 -1.69
N TYR A 76 -3.13 -8.33 -0.84
CA TYR A 76 -3.81 -9.28 0.05
C TYR A 76 -4.04 -8.66 1.43
N SER A 77 -5.11 -9.08 2.10
CA SER A 77 -5.31 -8.73 3.51
C SER A 77 -6.20 -9.75 4.22
N SER A 78 -6.03 -9.83 5.54
CA SER A 78 -6.82 -10.68 6.43
C SER A 78 -7.71 -9.90 7.41
N HIS A 79 -8.27 -8.77 6.95
CA HIS A 79 -9.06 -7.88 7.81
C HIS A 79 -10.53 -8.28 7.93
N GLU A 80 -11.04 -9.06 6.99
CA GLU A 80 -12.41 -9.57 7.01
C GLU A 80 -12.50 -10.91 7.75
N LYS A 81 -13.73 -11.29 8.06
CA LYS A 81 -14.07 -12.54 8.74
C LYS A 81 -15.17 -13.27 7.97
N ASP A 82 -15.17 -14.59 8.04
CA ASP A 82 -16.29 -15.39 7.54
C ASP A 82 -17.53 -15.27 8.46
N ALA A 83 -18.61 -15.96 8.08
CA ALA A 83 -19.87 -15.97 8.84
C ALA A 83 -19.73 -16.52 10.28
N SER A 84 -18.66 -17.27 10.57
CA SER A 84 -18.34 -17.79 11.90
C SER A 84 -17.44 -16.85 12.72
N GLY A 85 -17.04 -15.71 12.14
CA GLY A 85 -16.14 -14.74 12.77
C GLY A 85 -14.66 -15.10 12.67
N LYS A 86 -14.28 -16.12 11.89
CA LYS A 86 -12.89 -16.51 11.68
C LYS A 86 -12.25 -15.59 10.62
N PRO A 87 -11.02 -15.06 10.85
CA PRO A 87 -10.32 -14.28 9.84
C PRO A 87 -10.13 -15.06 8.55
N ILE A 88 -10.37 -14.39 7.42
CA ILE A 88 -10.10 -14.91 6.08
C ILE A 88 -9.03 -14.04 5.43
N THR A 89 -8.24 -14.61 4.51
CA THR A 89 -7.32 -13.84 3.66
C THR A 89 -7.90 -13.77 2.26
N ALA A 90 -8.05 -12.56 1.73
CA ALA A 90 -8.53 -12.32 0.38
C ALA A 90 -7.57 -11.41 -0.39
N ILE A 91 -7.69 -11.43 -1.71
CA ILE A 91 -7.07 -10.46 -2.61
C ILE A 91 -8.09 -9.38 -2.93
N TYR A 92 -7.70 -8.13 -2.70
CA TYR A 92 -8.49 -6.95 -3.01
C TYR A 92 -7.90 -6.25 -4.23
N LEU A 93 -8.75 -5.53 -4.95
CA LEU A 93 -8.36 -4.66 -6.05
C LEU A 93 -8.95 -3.28 -5.78
N THR A 94 -8.13 -2.25 -5.87
CA THR A 94 -8.56 -0.86 -5.78
C THR A 94 -8.12 -0.09 -7.02
N GLU A 95 -8.89 0.93 -7.38
CA GLU A 95 -8.55 1.85 -8.44
C GLU A 95 -8.04 3.17 -7.85
N LEU A 96 -6.94 3.67 -8.41
CA LEU A 96 -6.36 4.95 -8.04
C LEU A 96 -6.63 5.99 -9.15
N SER A 97 -6.83 7.23 -8.72
CA SER A 97 -6.92 8.39 -9.60
C SER A 97 -6.10 9.56 -9.04
N ILE A 98 -5.20 10.12 -9.85
CA ILE A 98 -4.55 11.40 -9.55
C ILE A 98 -5.47 12.51 -10.05
N VAL A 99 -5.95 13.34 -9.13
CA VAL A 99 -6.82 14.49 -9.43
C VAL A 99 -5.97 15.77 -9.38
N PRO A 100 -6.12 16.71 -10.34
CA PRO A 100 -5.43 18.00 -10.33
C PRO A 100 -5.72 18.85 -9.10
#